data_AF-A0A7L3MQE3-F1
#
_entry.id   AF-A0A7L3MQE3-F1
#
_cell.length_a   1.000
_cell.length_b   1.000
_cell.length_c   1.000
_cell.angle_alpha   90.00
_cell.angle_beta   90.00
_cell.angle_gamma   90.00
#
_symmetry.space_group_name_H-M   'P 1'
#
loop_
_entity.id
_entity.type
_entity.pdbx_description
1 polymer ?
#
loop_
_entity_poly.entity_id
_entity_poly.type
_entity_poly.pdbx_seq_one_letter_code
_entity_poly.pdbx_strand_id
1 'polypeptide(L)'
;MDENNRTETWQQSLRAVLAALNQTLHGAVPCPGEPPAGTAGATRGRAGHAGRNDNAYMYILFVMTLFAATVGSLILGYTRSRKVDKRSDPYHVYIKNRVSMI
;
A
#
# COMPACT_ATOMS: atom_id res chain seq x y z
N MET A 1 -7.21 -50.19 -25.58
CA MET A 1 -6.09 -49.80 -24.71
C MET A 1 -5.68 -48.38 -25.13
N ASP A 2 -6.58 -47.40 -24.96
CA ASP A 2 -6.47 -46.11 -25.68
C ASP A 2 -6.71 -44.88 -24.80
N GLU A 3 -7.06 -45.07 -23.52
CA GLU A 3 -7.40 -43.97 -22.62
C GLU A 3 -6.15 -43.23 -22.09
N ASN A 4 -5.05 -43.95 -21.85
CA ASN A 4 -3.79 -43.36 -21.36
C ASN A 4 -3.20 -42.34 -22.35
N ASN A 5 -3.24 -42.64 -23.66
CA ASN A 5 -2.71 -41.77 -24.70
C ASN A 5 -3.50 -40.43 -24.79
N ARG A 6 -4.80 -40.48 -24.49
CA ARG A 6 -5.67 -39.29 -24.49
C ARG A 6 -5.38 -38.37 -23.30
N THR A 7 -5.02 -38.94 -22.15
CA THR A 7 -4.62 -38.16 -20.97
C THR A 7 -3.25 -37.51 -21.13
N GLU A 8 -2.30 -38.18 -21.79
CA GLU A 8 -0.96 -37.64 -22.02
C GLU A 8 -0.96 -36.47 -22.99
N THR A 9 -1.73 -36.59 -24.09
CA THR A 9 -1.91 -35.50 -25.07
C THR A 9 -2.61 -34.30 -24.46
N TRP A 10 -3.63 -34.51 -23.62
CA TRP A 10 -4.29 -33.44 -22.87
C TRP A 10 -3.34 -32.75 -21.88
N GLN A 11 -2.54 -33.53 -21.15
CA GLN A 11 -1.53 -32.99 -20.22
C GLN A 11 -0.46 -32.18 -20.95
N GLN A 12 0.00 -32.63 -22.12
CA GLN A 12 0.95 -31.90 -22.96
C GLN A 12 0.36 -30.58 -23.46
N SER A 13 -0.90 -30.59 -23.91
CA SER A 13 -1.62 -29.38 -24.31
C SER A 13 -1.75 -28.39 -23.15
N LEU A 14 -2.10 -28.87 -21.96
CA LEU A 14 -2.21 -28.03 -20.77
C LEU A 14 -0.87 -27.39 -20.40
N ARG A 15 0.22 -28.18 -20.43
CA ARG A 15 1.58 -27.70 -20.17
C ARG A 15 2.03 -26.65 -21.19
N ALA A 16 1.69 -26.82 -22.47
CA ALA A 16 1.99 -25.85 -23.51
C ALA A 16 1.27 -24.51 -23.28
N VAL A 17 -0.02 -24.55 -22.90
CA VAL A 17 -0.80 -23.34 -22.59
C VAL A 17 -0.26 -22.63 -21.36
N LEU A 18 0.08 -23.37 -20.30
CA LEU A 18 0.67 -22.80 -19.09
C LEU A 18 2.05 -22.18 -19.36
N ALA A 19 2.88 -22.82 -20.18
CA ALA A 19 4.18 -22.29 -20.57
C ALA A 19 4.05 -21.00 -21.39
N ALA A 20 3.13 -20.96 -22.36
CA ALA A 20 2.85 -19.76 -23.16
C ALA A 20 2.29 -18.61 -22.30
N LEU A 21 1.41 -18.92 -21.34
CA LEU A 21 0.90 -17.94 -20.40
C LEU A 21 2.01 -17.38 -19.51
N ASN A 22 2.89 -18.25 -19.00
CA ASN A 22 4.04 -17.84 -18.20
C ASN A 22 5.00 -16.96 -19.00
N GLN A 23 5.28 -17.32 -20.26
CA GLN A 23 6.08 -16.51 -21.18
C GLN A 23 5.42 -15.18 -21.53
N THR A 24 4.09 -15.11 -21.57
CA THR A 24 3.36 -13.86 -21.82
C THR A 24 3.40 -12.97 -20.58
N LEU A 25 3.23 -13.52 -19.38
CA LEU A 25 3.31 -12.78 -18.13
C LEU A 25 4.74 -12.26 -17.86
N HIS A 26 5.76 -13.05 -18.16
CA HIS A 26 7.16 -12.64 -18.03
C HIS A 26 7.68 -11.84 -19.23
N GLY A 27 7.09 -12.02 -20.42
CA GLY A 27 7.53 -11.43 -21.69
C GLY A 27 6.72 -10.21 -22.15
N ALA A 28 5.64 -9.83 -21.46
CA ALA A 28 4.89 -8.59 -21.72
C ALA A 28 5.71 -7.31 -21.47
N VAL A 29 6.99 -7.41 -21.08
CA VAL A 29 7.96 -6.32 -21.12
C VAL A 29 9.29 -6.90 -21.63
N PRO A 30 9.51 -6.96 -22.95
CA PRO A 30 10.02 -5.78 -23.64
C PRO A 30 9.45 -5.61 -25.07
N CYS A 31 8.96 -4.41 -25.40
CA CYS A 31 8.76 -4.01 -26.79
C CYS A 31 10.09 -4.13 -27.56
N PRO A 32 10.17 -4.92 -28.64
CA PRO A 32 11.32 -4.90 -29.53
C PRO A 32 11.04 -3.90 -30.65
N GLY A 33 11.64 -2.71 -30.57
CA GLY A 33 11.74 -1.83 -31.74
C GLY A 33 11.79 -0.34 -31.44
N GLU A 34 12.96 0.18 -31.07
CA GLU A 34 13.46 1.42 -31.69
C GLU A 34 15.01 1.49 -31.58
N PRO A 35 15.76 1.84 -32.65
CA PRO A 35 17.23 1.87 -32.65
C PRO A 35 17.82 3.14 -32.01
N PRO A 36 19.13 3.18 -31.72
CA PRO A 36 19.73 4.21 -30.86
C PRO A 36 20.08 5.47 -31.65
N ALA A 37 19.52 6.61 -31.25
CA ALA A 37 19.99 7.91 -31.72
C ALA A 37 19.87 8.98 -30.63
N GLY A 38 21.02 9.54 -30.24
CA GLY A 38 21.17 10.95 -29.90
C GLY A 38 20.61 11.42 -28.56
N THR A 39 21.50 11.58 -27.59
CA THR A 39 21.62 12.77 -26.72
C THR A 39 20.38 13.65 -26.52
N ALA A 40 19.84 13.63 -25.30
CA ALA A 40 19.88 14.76 -24.35
C ALA A 40 18.62 14.82 -23.47
N GLY A 41 18.83 14.74 -22.16
CA GLY A 41 18.03 15.47 -21.18
C GLY A 41 16.57 15.08 -21.03
N ALA A 42 16.29 13.98 -20.31
CA ALA A 42 15.03 13.89 -19.59
C ALA A 42 15.18 13.04 -18.33
N THR A 43 15.03 13.71 -17.19
CA THR A 43 14.61 13.14 -15.90
C THR A 43 15.58 12.14 -15.24
N ARG A 44 16.51 12.74 -14.50
CA ARG A 44 17.07 12.20 -13.26
C ARG A 44 15.91 11.88 -12.29
N GLY A 45 15.26 10.72 -12.45
CA GLY A 45 14.06 10.36 -11.68
C GLY A 45 13.72 8.87 -11.65
N ARG A 46 14.61 7.99 -12.11
CA ARG A 46 14.39 6.54 -12.10
C ARG A 46 15.64 5.79 -11.66
N ALA A 47 16.05 6.03 -10.42
CA ALA A 47 17.01 5.18 -9.74
C ALA A 47 16.33 4.54 -8.51
N GLY A 48 15.98 3.26 -8.66
CA GLY A 48 15.76 2.33 -7.54
C GLY A 48 14.35 2.30 -6.93
N HIS A 49 13.43 1.55 -7.54
CA HIS A 49 12.29 1.00 -6.79
C HIS A 49 11.99 -0.48 -7.06
N ALA A 50 12.86 -1.18 -7.80
CA ALA A 50 12.61 -2.57 -8.20
C ALA A 50 12.88 -3.62 -7.09
N GLY A 51 13.12 -3.21 -5.84
CA GLY A 51 13.40 -4.15 -4.73
C GLY A 51 13.03 -3.63 -3.33
N ARG A 52 12.21 -2.58 -3.23
CA ARG A 52 11.78 -1.99 -1.94
C ARG A 52 10.43 -2.55 -1.45
N ASN A 53 9.78 -3.37 -2.25
CA ASN A 53 8.39 -3.82 -2.09
C ASN A 53 8.25 -5.04 -1.17
N ASP A 54 9.20 -5.97 -1.13
CA ASP A 54 9.06 -7.20 -0.32
C ASP A 54 9.00 -6.93 1.19
N ASN A 55 9.73 -5.91 1.66
CA ASN A 55 9.73 -5.49 3.07
C ASN A 55 8.86 -4.24 3.33
N ALA A 56 8.32 -3.60 2.29
CA ALA A 56 7.45 -2.43 2.44
C ALA A 56 6.15 -2.77 3.16
N TYR A 57 5.65 -4.00 3.00
CA TYR A 57 4.44 -4.46 3.69
C TYR A 57 4.58 -4.37 5.21
N MET A 58 5.73 -4.79 5.77
CA MET A 58 6.01 -4.68 7.21
C MET A 58 6.04 -3.21 7.66
N TYR A 59 6.61 -2.32 6.85
CA TYR A 59 6.62 -0.89 7.13
C TYR A 59 5.21 -0.29 7.11
N ILE A 60 4.37 -0.66 6.14
CA ILE A 60 2.98 -0.18 6.04
C ILE A 60 2.16 -0.64 7.26
N LEU A 61 2.29 -1.91 7.67
CA LEU A 61 1.65 -2.42 8.90
C LEU A 61 2.12 -1.68 10.16
N PHE A 62 3.43 -1.41 10.24
CA PHE A 62 3.99 -0.66 11.34
C PHE A 62 3.44 0.78 11.39
N VAL A 63 3.35 1.45 10.24
CA VAL A 63 2.76 2.79 10.12
C VAL A 63 1.27 2.79 10.49
N MET A 64 0.49 1.75 10.14
CA MET A 64 -0.90 1.62 10.62
C MET A 64 -0.97 1.58 12.16
N THR A 65 -0.06 0.84 12.79
CA THR A 65 0.01 0.77 14.26
C THR A 65 0.39 2.13 14.86
N LEU A 66 1.41 2.79 14.29
CA LEU A 66 1.80 4.14 14.70
C LEU A 66 0.67 5.15 14.51
N PHE A 67 -0.11 5.04 13.44
CA PHE A 67 -1.26 5.90 13.19
C PHE A 67 -2.32 5.74 14.28
N ALA A 68 -2.70 4.50 14.63
CA ALA A 68 -3.63 4.23 15.73
C ALA A 68 -3.11 4.79 17.06
N ALA A 69 -1.83 4.56 17.36
CA ALA A 69 -1.18 5.11 18.55
C ALA A 69 -1.13 6.65 18.53
N THR A 70 -0.98 7.26 17.37
CA THR A 70 -0.96 8.73 17.19
C THR A 70 -2.32 9.33 17.49
N VAL A 71 -3.41 8.72 17.01
CA VAL A 71 -4.78 9.17 17.33
C VAL A 71 -5.05 9.05 18.84
N GLY A 72 -4.66 7.93 19.45
CA GLY A 72 -4.78 7.76 20.91
C GLY A 72 -3.94 8.77 21.69
N SER A 73 -2.71 9.03 21.24
CA SER A 73 -1.81 10.02 21.83
C SER A 73 -2.30 11.46 21.65
N LEU A 74 -3.02 11.75 20.57
CA LEU A 74 -3.63 13.07 20.35
C LEU A 74 -4.76 13.33 21.36
N ILE A 75 -5.62 12.35 21.61
CA ILE A 75 -6.68 12.43 22.62
C ILE A 75 -6.06 12.53 24.02
N LEU A 76 -5.05 11.71 24.31
CA LEU A 76 -4.33 11.78 25.59
C LEU A 76 -3.56 13.10 25.73
N GLY A 77 -3.04 13.65 24.65
CA GLY A 77 -2.44 14.97 24.60
C GLY A 77 -3.47 16.06 24.92
N TYR A 78 -4.69 15.95 24.39
CA TYR A 78 -5.76 16.90 24.69
C TYR A 78 -6.22 16.83 26.15
N THR A 79 -6.30 15.62 26.73
CA THR A 79 -6.78 15.43 28.11
C THR A 79 -5.71 15.63 29.18
N ARG A 80 -4.45 15.26 28.90
CA ARG A 80 -3.35 15.28 29.87
C ARG A 80 -2.28 16.34 29.57
N SER A 81 -2.00 16.65 28.31
CA SER A 81 -0.93 17.58 27.92
C SER A 81 -1.41 19.03 27.78
N ARG A 82 -2.64 19.28 27.31
CA ARG A 82 -3.24 20.62 27.36
C ARG A 82 -3.70 20.95 28.78
N LYS A 83 -2.79 21.55 29.55
CA LYS A 83 -3.14 22.31 30.76
C LYS A 83 -3.75 23.65 30.34
N VAL A 84 -4.97 23.62 29.83
CA VAL A 84 -5.80 24.83 29.69
C VAL A 84 -6.42 25.07 31.06
N ASP A 85 -6.06 26.17 31.70
CA ASP A 85 -6.71 26.61 32.93
C ASP A 85 -8.22 26.66 32.69
N LYS A 86 -8.95 25.78 33.39
CA LYS A 86 -10.40 25.68 33.24
C LYS A 86 -11.00 26.99 33.77
N ARG A 87 -11.51 27.83 32.87
CA ARG A 87 -12.08 29.14 33.18
C ARG A 87 -13.35 29.05 34.06
N SER A 88 -13.95 27.88 34.19
CA SER A 88 -15.11 27.59 35.03
C SER A 88 -15.12 26.15 35.51
N ASP A 89 -15.65 25.91 36.71
CA ASP A 89 -15.92 24.58 37.27
C ASP A 89 -16.79 23.75 36.28
N PRO A 90 -16.48 22.47 36.04
CA PRO A 90 -17.21 21.60 35.11
C PRO A 90 -18.74 21.59 35.28
N TYR A 91 -19.22 21.77 36.52
CA TYR A 91 -20.65 21.76 36.83
C TYR A 91 -21.32 23.12 36.62
N HIS A 92 -20.55 24.21 36.67
CA HIS A 92 -21.06 25.56 36.51
C HIS A 92 -21.47 25.88 35.06
N VAL A 93 -20.98 25.12 34.06
CA VAL A 93 -21.37 25.27 32.65
C VAL A 93 -22.85 24.93 32.43
N TYR A 94 -23.36 23.91 33.13
CA TYR A 94 -24.75 23.45 32.97
C TYR A 94 -25.77 24.28 33.76
N ILE A 95 -25.31 25.07 34.73
CA ILE A 95 -26.16 25.92 35.58
C ILE A 95 -26.49 27.25 34.88
N LYS A 96 -25.66 27.68 33.91
CA LYS A 96 -25.88 28.94 33.19
C LYS A 96 -26.73 28.69 31.94
N ASN A 97 -27.91 29.31 31.87
CA ASN A 97 -28.79 29.34 30.70
C ASN A 97 -28.21 30.20 29.55
N ARG A 98 -26.96 29.93 29.14
CA ARG A 98 -26.31 30.54 28.00
C ARG A 98 -25.58 29.42 27.26
N VAL A 99 -25.76 29.35 25.94
CA VAL A 99 -25.32 28.28 25.03
C VAL A 99 -24.00 27.62 25.50
N SER A 100 -24.08 26.32 25.80
CA SER A 100 -22.93 25.50 26.19
C SER A 100 -21.93 25.48 25.03
N MET A 101 -20.84 26.22 25.17
CA MET A 101 -19.72 26.18 24.22
C MET A 101 -18.66 25.24 24.78
N ILE A 102 -18.48 24.10 24.09
CA ILE A 102 -17.47 23.06 24.37
C ILE A 102 -16.07 23.53 23.96
#